data_AF-A0A382ZV31-F1
#
_entry.id   AF-A0A382ZV31-F1
#
_cell.length_a   1.000
_cell.length_b   1.000
_cell.length_c   1.000
_cell.angle_alpha   90.00
_cell.angle_beta   90.00
_cell.angle_gamma   90.00
#
_symmetry.space_group_name_H-M   'P 1'
#
loop_
_entity.id
_entity.type
_entity.pdbx_description
1 polymer ?
#
loop_
_entity_poly.entity_id
_entity_poly.type
_entity_poly.pdbx_seq_one_letter_code
_entity_poly.pdbx_strand_id
1 'polypeptide(L)'
;MTDTFPIIYGIGNPLIDVVISAMDDDLKALKLNKGIMDLVDLDRQEDIIQYFKDKEPRYFPGGSAPNTMLACAGLGTPSLIAGKIGKDEFGEIYIDQVKKYGAVSGLVQGDGPTGSSIIL
;
A
#
# COMPACT_ATOMS: atom_id res chain seq x y z
N MET A 1 20.63 10.62 20.94
CA MET A 1 19.78 9.57 20.33
C MET A 1 20.55 8.29 20.46
N THR A 2 20.01 7.29 21.15
CA THR A 2 20.60 5.94 21.16
C THR A 2 20.43 5.36 19.77
N ASP A 3 21.51 4.90 19.14
CA ASP A 3 21.48 4.12 17.89
C ASP A 3 20.80 2.77 18.18
N THR A 4 19.48 2.80 18.29
CA THR A 4 18.66 1.59 18.34
C THR A 4 18.55 1.05 16.93
N PHE A 5 19.40 0.05 16.64
CA PHE A 5 19.27 -0.77 15.45
C PHE A 5 17.85 -1.36 15.38
N PRO A 6 17.22 -1.40 14.19
CA PRO A 6 15.91 -2.01 14.04
C PRO A 6 15.98 -3.48 14.47
N ILE A 7 15.09 -3.88 15.38
CA ILE A 7 15.02 -5.27 15.87
C ILE A 7 14.07 -6.12 15.02
N ILE A 8 13.22 -5.47 14.22
CA ILE A 8 12.37 -6.12 13.22
C ILE A 8 12.65 -5.49 11.85
N TYR A 9 12.87 -6.34 10.85
CA TYR A 9 13.07 -5.94 9.47
C TYR A 9 11.92 -6.49 8.63
N GLY A 10 11.09 -5.60 8.09
CA GLY A 10 9.99 -5.96 7.21
C GLY A 10 10.30 -5.59 5.77
N ILE A 11 10.15 -6.55 4.86
CA ILE A 11 10.21 -6.32 3.43
C ILE A 11 8.83 -6.61 2.85
N GLY A 12 8.32 -5.69 2.04
CA GLY A 12 7.12 -5.91 1.26
C GLY A 12 6.80 -4.73 0.36
N ASN A 13 5.74 -4.88 -0.43
CA ASN A 13 5.34 -3.86 -1.39
C ASN A 13 4.61 -2.73 -0.65
N PRO A 14 5.15 -1.49 -0.68
CA PRO A 14 4.38 -0.29 -0.38
C PRO A 14 3.35 -0.11 -1.50
N LEU A 15 2.06 -0.17 -1.14
CA LEU A 15 0.93 -0.09 -2.05
C LEU A 15 -0.03 0.99 -1.58
N ILE A 16 -0.51 1.85 -2.47
CA ILE A 16 -1.66 2.68 -2.16
C ILE A 16 -2.93 1.86 -2.28
N ASP A 17 -3.69 1.79 -1.20
CA ASP A 17 -5.00 1.20 -1.18
C ASP A 17 -6.01 2.18 -1.79
N VAL A 18 -6.58 1.81 -2.93
CA VAL A 18 -7.64 2.53 -3.64
C VAL A 18 -8.97 1.90 -3.22
N VAL A 19 -9.60 2.49 -2.22
CA VAL A 19 -10.80 1.94 -1.57
C VAL A 19 -12.05 2.46 -2.24
N ILE A 20 -12.85 1.55 -2.80
CA ILE A 20 -14.12 1.82 -3.47
C ILE A 20 -15.18 0.92 -2.83
N SER A 21 -16.33 1.47 -2.43
CA SER A 21 -17.39 0.63 -1.88
C SER A 21 -18.04 -0.20 -2.99
N ALA A 22 -17.94 -1.53 -2.92
CA ALA A 22 -18.59 -2.44 -3.86
C ALA A 22 -19.71 -3.26 -3.22
N MET A 23 -20.58 -3.80 -4.07
CA MET A 23 -21.61 -4.80 -3.72
C MET A 23 -21.18 -6.20 -4.20
N ASP A 24 -21.75 -7.26 -3.64
CA ASP A 24 -21.45 -8.64 -4.08
C ASP A 24 -21.76 -8.87 -5.57
N ASP A 25 -22.73 -8.16 -6.14
CA ASP A 25 -23.04 -8.23 -7.56
C ASP A 25 -22.00 -7.53 -8.45
N ASP A 26 -21.32 -6.50 -7.93
CA ASP A 26 -20.18 -5.88 -8.64
C ASP A 26 -19.03 -6.89 -8.77
N LEU A 27 -18.74 -7.63 -7.69
CA LEU A 27 -17.71 -8.67 -7.69
C LEU A 27 -18.04 -9.78 -8.69
N LYS A 28 -19.31 -10.21 -8.78
CA LYS A 28 -19.75 -11.18 -9.78
C LYS A 28 -19.63 -10.65 -11.21
N ALA A 29 -20.05 -9.40 -11.46
CA ALA A 29 -19.96 -8.77 -12.77
C ALA A 29 -18.50 -8.67 -13.24
N LEU A 30 -17.60 -8.35 -12.31
CA LEU A 30 -16.17 -8.32 -12.55
C LEU A 30 -15.54 -9.71 -12.52
N LYS A 31 -16.20 -10.79 -12.12
CA LYS A 31 -15.59 -12.13 -11.95
C LYS A 31 -14.46 -12.15 -10.91
N LEU A 32 -14.63 -11.43 -9.81
CA LEU A 32 -13.73 -11.41 -8.66
C LEU A 32 -14.28 -12.29 -7.54
N ASN A 33 -13.39 -12.93 -6.77
CA ASN A 33 -13.78 -13.70 -5.60
C ASN A 33 -13.72 -12.82 -4.36
N LYS A 34 -14.75 -12.90 -3.51
CA LYS A 34 -14.83 -12.09 -2.29
C LYS A 34 -13.80 -12.55 -1.25
N GLY A 35 -13.10 -11.58 -0.64
CA GLY A 35 -12.24 -11.80 0.51
C GLY A 35 -10.86 -12.42 0.21
N ILE A 36 -10.41 -12.38 -1.04
CA ILE A 36 -9.07 -12.81 -1.43
C ILE A 36 -8.26 -11.64 -1.99
N MET A 37 -6.94 -11.84 -2.13
CA MET A 37 -6.08 -10.97 -2.91
C MET A 37 -5.84 -11.61 -4.27
N ASP A 38 -6.20 -10.88 -5.32
CA ASP A 38 -5.92 -11.26 -6.71
C ASP A 38 -4.86 -10.32 -7.27
N LEU A 39 -3.76 -10.90 -7.76
CA LEU A 39 -2.75 -10.15 -8.50
C LEU A 39 -3.23 -9.97 -9.94
N VAL A 40 -3.35 -8.72 -10.38
CA VAL A 40 -3.83 -8.36 -11.72
C VAL A 40 -2.79 -7.52 -12.45
N ASP A 41 -2.85 -7.54 -13.79
CA ASP A 41 -2.08 -6.64 -14.64
C ASP A 41 -2.76 -5.25 -14.76
N LEU A 42 -2.10 -4.34 -15.49
CA LEU A 42 -2.55 -2.95 -15.66
C LEU A 42 -3.89 -2.87 -16.41
N ASP A 43 -4.04 -3.61 -17.51
CA ASP A 43 -5.28 -3.62 -18.30
C ASP A 43 -6.46 -4.04 -17.42
N ARG A 44 -6.27 -5.09 -16.63
CA ARG A 44 -7.29 -5.59 -15.71
C ARG A 44 -7.58 -4.61 -14.57
N GLN A 45 -6.56 -3.90 -14.09
CA GLN A 45 -6.74 -2.86 -13.09
C GLN A 45 -7.57 -1.69 -13.64
N GLU A 46 -7.28 -1.26 -14.87
CA GLU A 46 -8.02 -0.21 -15.57
C GLU A 46 -9.48 -0.60 -15.77
N ASP A 47 -9.77 -1.83 -16.20
CA ASP A 47 -11.14 -2.35 -16.33
C ASP A 47 -11.95 -2.19 -15.04
N ILE A 48 -11.35 -2.53 -13.89
CA ILE A 48 -12.01 -2.43 -12.57
C ILE A 48 -12.25 -0.96 -12.21
N ILE A 49 -11.27 -0.08 -12.43
CA ILE A 49 -11.42 1.36 -12.17
C ILE A 49 -12.52 1.95 -13.06
N GLN A 50 -12.54 1.60 -14.34
CA GLN A 50 -13.55 2.08 -15.28
C GLN A 50 -14.96 1.59 -14.94
N TYR A 51 -15.11 0.36 -14.45
CA TYR A 51 -16.39 -0.14 -13.95
C TYR A 51 -16.95 0.74 -12.81
N PHE A 52 -16.07 1.29 -11.97
CA PHE A 52 -16.43 2.17 -10.85
C PHE A 52 -16.23 3.67 -11.12
N LYS A 53 -16.15 4.11 -12.39
CA LYS A 53 -15.88 5.51 -12.75
C LYS A 53 -16.84 6.54 -12.13
N ASP A 54 -18.06 6.13 -11.78
CA ASP A 54 -19.08 6.99 -11.18
C ASP A 54 -19.03 7.01 -9.63
N LYS A 55 -18.05 6.33 -9.03
CA LYS A 55 -17.79 6.33 -7.58
C LYS A 55 -16.53 7.14 -7.26
N GLU A 56 -16.51 7.76 -6.09
CA GLU A 56 -15.31 8.46 -5.58
C GLU A 56 -14.42 7.50 -4.77
N PRO A 57 -13.22 7.13 -5.27
CA PRO A 57 -12.26 6.32 -4.53
C PRO A 57 -11.64 7.10 -3.38
N ARG A 58 -11.30 6.40 -2.30
CA ARG A 58 -10.47 6.93 -1.21
C ARG A 58 -9.09 6.28 -1.24
N TYR A 59 -8.06 7.08 -1.01
CA TYR A 59 -6.67 6.63 -1.11
C TYR A 59 -6.02 6.60 0.27
N PHE A 60 -5.37 5.48 0.60
CA PHE A 60 -4.65 5.31 1.85
C PHE A 60 -3.29 4.64 1.62
N PRO A 61 -2.26 4.96 2.42
CA PRO A 61 -1.06 4.13 2.46
C PRO A 61 -1.44 2.73 2.97
N GLY A 62 -1.12 1.71 2.19
CA GLY A 62 -1.47 0.32 2.45
C GLY A 62 -0.26 -0.59 2.45
N GLY A 63 -0.46 -1.82 1.97
CA GLY A 63 0.56 -2.86 1.96
C GLY A 63 0.73 -3.55 3.32
N SER A 64 0.67 -4.89 3.31
CA SER A 64 0.65 -5.70 4.54
C SER A 64 1.90 -5.52 5.42
N ALA A 65 3.11 -5.67 4.86
CA ALA A 65 4.36 -5.48 5.60
C ALA A 65 4.59 -4.00 5.99
N PRO A 66 4.39 -3.01 5.10
CA PRO A 66 4.43 -1.59 5.49
C PRO A 66 3.55 -1.24 6.68
N ASN A 67 2.27 -1.64 6.66
CA ASN A 67 1.34 -1.38 7.76
C ASN A 67 1.82 -1.99 9.07
N THR A 68 2.36 -3.21 9.01
CA THR A 68 2.90 -3.89 10.20
C THR A 68 4.11 -3.16 10.76
N MET A 69 5.07 -2.76 9.93
CA MET A 69 6.30 -2.09 10.38
C MET A 69 6.02 -0.69 10.91
N LEU A 70 5.14 0.08 10.26
CA LEU A 70 4.73 1.40 10.75
C LEU A 70 3.98 1.29 12.08
N ALA A 71 3.14 0.27 12.25
CA ALA A 71 2.47 0.00 13.52
C ALA A 71 3.48 -0.37 14.63
N CYS A 72 4.43 -1.25 14.35
CA CYS A 72 5.50 -1.59 15.29
C CYS A 72 6.28 -0.34 15.74
N ALA A 73 6.72 0.50 14.78
CA ALA A 73 7.44 1.74 15.07
C ALA A 73 6.59 2.70 15.90
N GLY A 74 5.33 2.91 15.52
CA GLY A 74 4.40 3.78 16.23
C GLY A 74 4.08 3.32 17.66
N LEU A 75 4.19 2.01 17.94
CA LEU A 75 4.04 1.42 19.27
C LEU A 75 5.36 1.41 20.07
N GLY A 76 6.44 1.98 19.54
CA GLY A 76 7.74 2.09 20.21
C GLY A 76 8.70 0.92 19.97
N THR A 77 8.38 0.02 19.03
CA THR A 77 9.27 -1.08 18.64
C THR A 77 10.16 -0.65 17.47
N PRO A 78 11.49 -0.57 17.63
CA PRO A 78 12.41 -0.20 16.55
C PRO A 78 12.28 -1.15 15.37
N SER A 79 11.78 -0.65 14.24
CA SER A 79 11.46 -1.45 13.06
C SER A 79 11.84 -0.72 11.78
N LEU A 80 12.17 -1.51 10.76
CA LEU A 80 12.56 -1.03 9.43
C LEU A 80 11.59 -1.54 8.39
N ILE A 81 11.16 -0.65 7.51
CA ILE A 81 10.38 -0.97 6.31
C ILE A 81 11.26 -0.85 5.07
N ALA A 82 11.35 -1.93 4.31
CA ALA A 82 12.02 -1.96 3.01
C ALA A 82 11.04 -2.38 1.91
N GLY A 83 11.17 -1.74 0.75
CA GLY A 83 10.24 -1.88 -0.36
C GLY A 83 10.53 -0.85 -1.45
N LYS A 84 9.92 -1.03 -2.61
CA LYS A 84 10.08 -0.11 -3.74
C LYS A 84 8.89 0.84 -3.83
N ILE A 85 9.17 2.14 -3.95
CA ILE A 85 8.19 3.19 -4.24
C ILE A 85 8.54 3.88 -5.56
N GLY A 86 7.54 4.50 -6.18
CA GLY A 86 7.72 5.38 -7.32
C GLY A 86 8.24 6.75 -6.91
N LYS A 87 8.60 7.56 -7.91
CA LYS A 87 8.92 8.99 -7.76
C LYS A 87 7.67 9.83 -7.99
N ASP A 88 6.62 9.55 -7.21
CA ASP A 88 5.31 10.17 -7.31
C ASP A 88 4.77 10.58 -5.93
N GLU A 89 3.61 11.25 -5.92
CA GLU A 89 2.97 11.71 -4.69
C GLU A 89 2.68 10.58 -3.70
N PHE A 90 2.41 9.38 -4.21
CA PHE A 90 2.17 8.18 -3.41
C PHE A 90 3.44 7.63 -2.76
N GLY A 91 4.57 7.71 -3.46
CA GLY A 91 5.87 7.40 -2.88
C GLY A 91 6.23 8.37 -1.76
N GLU A 92 5.96 9.66 -1.95
CA GLU A 92 6.18 10.68 -0.91
C GLU A 92 5.32 10.45 0.34
N ILE A 93 4.06 9.99 0.18
CA ILE A 93 3.24 9.58 1.33
C ILE A 93 3.97 8.56 2.20
N TYR A 94 4.61 7.53 1.61
CA TYR A 94 5.35 6.54 2.39
C TYR A 94 6.56 7.11 3.11
N ILE A 95 7.32 8.00 2.45
CA ILE A 95 8.45 8.69 3.08
C ILE A 95 7.98 9.47 4.32
N ASP A 96 6.82 10.13 4.22
CA ASP A 96 6.25 10.89 5.34
C ASP A 96 5.66 10.01 6.43
N GLN A 97 5.05 8.86 6.08
CA GLN A 97 4.61 7.87 7.07
C GLN A 97 5.79 7.33 7.88
N VAL A 98 6.90 6.98 7.22
CA VAL A 98 8.11 6.48 7.89
C VAL A 98 8.63 7.49 8.90
N LYS A 99 8.72 8.78 8.52
CA LYS A 99 9.09 9.87 9.43
C LYS A 99 8.10 10.02 10.58
N LYS A 100 6.80 10.01 10.28
CA LYS A 100 5.72 10.21 11.26
C LYS A 100 5.73 9.15 12.36
N TYR A 101 5.93 7.89 12.01
CA TYR A 101 5.90 6.77 12.96
C TYR A 101 7.28 6.41 13.53
N GLY A 102 8.36 7.05 13.06
CA GLY A 102 9.71 6.79 13.54
C GLY A 102 10.27 5.44 13.09
N ALA A 103 9.79 4.89 11.97
CA ALA A 103 10.36 3.70 11.37
C ALA A 103 11.70 4.03 10.68
N VAL A 104 12.59 3.06 10.58
CA VAL A 104 13.80 3.20 9.76
C VAL A 104 13.42 2.98 8.29
N SER A 105 13.85 3.89 7.42
CA SER A 105 13.59 3.77 5.98
C SER A 105 14.62 2.86 5.32
N GLY A 106 14.18 1.71 4.81
CA GLY A 106 14.86 0.94 3.78
C GLY A 106 14.15 1.05 2.42
N LEU A 107 13.29 2.07 2.24
CA LEU A 107 12.55 2.28 1.01
C LEU A 107 13.49 2.74 -0.11
N VAL A 108 13.31 2.16 -1.29
CA VAL A 108 14.05 2.54 -2.50
C VAL A 108 13.09 3.18 -3.50
N GLN A 109 13.44 4.36 -3.98
CA GLN A 109 12.76 4.98 -5.12
C GLN A 109 13.33 4.39 -6.41
N GLY A 110 12.47 3.97 -7.34
CA GLY A 110 12.91 3.50 -8.65
C GLY A 110 11.95 3.89 -9.77
N ASP A 111 12.21 3.37 -10.96
CA ASP A 111 11.39 3.68 -12.13
C ASP A 111 10.03 2.95 -12.06
N GLY A 112 9.00 3.63 -12.55
CA GLY A 112 7.60 3.22 -12.48
C GLY A 112 6.81 3.93 -11.37
N PRO A 113 5.48 3.79 -11.38
CA PRO A 113 4.62 4.34 -10.32
C PRO A 113 4.76 3.54 -9.03
N THR A 114 4.39 4.15 -7.90
CA THR A 114 4.12 3.44 -6.67
C THR A 114 2.99 2.44 -6.89
N GLY A 115 3.16 1.21 -6.42
CA GLY A 115 2.15 0.16 -6.59
C GLY A 115 0.82 0.54 -5.93
N SER A 116 -0.27 -0.07 -6.39
CA SER A 116 -1.59 0.14 -5.81
C SER A 116 -2.37 -1.16 -5.69
N SER A 117 -3.34 -1.17 -4.79
CA SER A 117 -4.28 -2.27 -4.59
C SER A 117 -5.69 -1.70 -4.59
N ILE A 118 -6.56 -2.20 -5.47
CA ILE A 118 -7.97 -1.82 -5.45
C ILE A 118 -8.67 -2.63 -4.36
N ILE A 119 -9.23 -1.95 -3.37
CA ILE A 119 -9.97 -2.55 -2.27
C ILE A 119 -11.46 -2.32 -2.51
N LEU A 120 -12.21 -3.41 -2.67
CA LEU A 120 -13.64 -3.42 -3.03
C LEU A 120 -14.52 -3.89 -1.87
#